data_AF-A0A2L0BFC2-F1
#
_entry.id   AF-A0A2L0BFC2-F1
#
_cell.length_a   1.000
_cell.length_b   1.000
_cell.length_c   1.000
_cell.angle_alpha   90.00
_cell.angle_beta   90.00
_cell.angle_gamma   90.00
#
_symmetry.space_group_name_H-M   'P 1'
#
loop_
_entity.id
_entity.type
_entity.pdbx_description
1 polymer ?
#
loop_
_entity_poly.entity_id
_entity_poly.type
_entity_poly.pdbx_seq_one_letter_code
_entity_poly.pdbx_strand_id
1 'polypeptide(L)'
;IKDDYGPESRGFVENSFLAGLTPSEFFFHAMGGREILIDTAVKTAETGYFQRRLVKAMESVMVHYDGTVRNSAGHLIQLRYGEDGLCGEMVEFQTLPTVKLSNKNFENKFRFDASNEKYLKRVFNKDVIKHIMESGDVISELEREWEQLQKDRETLRQIFPSGESKVLLPCNLQRMIWNVHKIFHINKRAPTDLSPLRVIQGVRELLQKCVIVAGSDCLSVLANENATLLFQCLVRSTLSTKSVSEFRLSMEAFEWLIGEIETRFQQAQVNPGEMVGALAAQSL
;
A
#
# COMPACT_ATOMS: atom_id res chain seq x y z
N ILE A 1 62.06 -7.65 10.21
CA ILE A 1 62.25 -6.47 9.34
C ILE A 1 61.45 -5.33 9.97
N LYS A 2 62.03 -4.14 10.15
CA LYS A 2 61.26 -2.96 10.56
C LYS A 2 60.69 -2.35 9.27
N ASP A 3 59.50 -1.76 9.35
CA ASP A 3 58.79 -1.13 8.23
C ASP A 3 58.29 -2.08 7.12
N ASP A 4 57.69 -3.21 7.50
CA ASP A 4 57.08 -4.15 6.57
C ASP A 4 55.59 -3.86 6.35
N TYR A 5 55.22 -3.52 5.11
CA TYR A 5 53.86 -3.18 4.67
C TYR A 5 53.13 -4.34 3.99
N GLY A 6 53.70 -5.56 4.04
CA GLY A 6 53.09 -6.76 3.49
C GLY A 6 51.71 -7.06 4.07
N PRO A 7 50.88 -7.83 3.33
CA PRO A 7 49.53 -8.18 3.80
C PRO A 7 49.57 -9.00 5.09
N GLU A 8 50.52 -9.94 5.21
CA GLU A 8 50.71 -10.80 6.39
C GLU A 8 51.07 -9.99 7.65
N SER A 9 51.85 -8.91 7.52
CA SER A 9 52.24 -8.06 8.65
C SER A 9 51.12 -7.12 9.12
N ARG A 10 50.04 -6.99 8.33
CA ARG A 10 48.89 -6.10 8.58
C ARG A 10 47.57 -6.83 8.86
N GLY A 11 47.65 -8.12 9.19
CA GLY A 11 46.49 -8.90 9.62
C GLY A 11 45.68 -9.54 8.50
N PHE A 12 46.23 -9.63 7.28
CA PHE A 12 45.67 -10.52 6.28
C PHE A 12 45.92 -11.98 6.69
N VAL A 13 44.85 -12.77 6.74
CA VAL A 13 44.88 -14.20 7.05
C VAL A 13 44.66 -14.94 5.73
N GLU A 14 45.69 -15.63 5.25
CA GLU A 14 45.65 -16.38 3.99
C GLU A 14 45.02 -17.77 4.20
N ASN A 15 45.32 -18.41 5.34
CA ASN A 15 44.87 -19.75 5.61
C ASN A 15 43.41 -19.85 6.05
N SER A 16 42.75 -20.93 5.68
CA SER A 16 41.39 -21.25 6.15
C SER A 16 41.41 -21.94 7.51
N PHE A 17 40.29 -21.87 8.25
CA PHE A 17 40.15 -22.60 9.52
C PHE A 17 40.36 -24.12 9.38
N LEU A 18 40.12 -24.70 8.20
CA LEU A 18 40.35 -26.12 7.94
C LEU A 18 41.84 -26.46 7.79
N ALA A 19 42.60 -25.59 7.13
CA ALA A 19 44.05 -25.76 6.95
C ALA A 19 44.83 -25.45 8.24
N GLY A 20 44.20 -24.70 9.16
CA GLY A 20 44.83 -24.21 10.38
C GLY A 20 45.47 -22.85 10.17
N LEU A 21 45.51 -22.04 11.22
CA LEU A 21 46.08 -20.69 11.20
C LEU A 21 47.52 -20.74 11.71
N THR A 22 48.41 -19.97 11.07
CA THR A 22 49.74 -19.71 11.64
C THR A 22 49.64 -18.91 12.94
N PRO A 23 50.65 -18.91 13.82
CA PRO A 23 50.59 -18.17 15.08
C PRO A 23 50.32 -16.66 14.91
N SER A 24 50.90 -16.04 13.87
CA SER A 24 50.68 -14.62 13.55
C SER A 24 49.24 -14.35 13.09
N GLU A 25 48.72 -15.19 12.19
CA GLU A 25 47.33 -15.11 11.72
C GLU A 25 46.33 -15.34 12.87
N PHE A 26 46.59 -16.32 13.73
CA PHE A 26 45.77 -16.59 14.91
C PHE A 26 45.74 -15.38 15.85
N PHE A 27 46.88 -14.72 16.06
CA PHE A 27 46.94 -13.52 16.90
C PHE A 27 46.14 -12.35 16.31
N PHE A 28 46.32 -12.05 15.00
CA PHE A 28 45.54 -11.01 14.33
C PHE A 28 44.04 -11.33 14.30
N HIS A 29 43.68 -12.59 14.09
CA HIS A 29 42.29 -13.04 14.16
C HIS A 29 41.70 -12.87 15.57
N ALA A 30 42.45 -13.25 16.61
CA ALA A 30 42.05 -13.08 18.00
C ALA A 30 41.91 -11.59 18.40
N MET A 31 42.74 -10.70 17.84
CA MET A 31 42.60 -9.25 18.03
C MET A 31 41.25 -8.73 17.52
N GLY A 32 40.86 -9.10 16.29
CA GLY A 32 39.56 -8.75 15.73
C GLY A 32 38.40 -9.38 16.51
N GLY A 33 38.53 -10.65 16.91
CA GLY A 33 37.52 -11.31 17.75
C GLY A 33 37.32 -10.62 19.10
N ARG A 34 38.40 -10.15 19.73
CA ARG A 34 38.32 -9.39 20.99
C ARG A 34 37.57 -8.07 20.82
N GLU A 35 37.82 -7.33 19.74
CA GLU A 35 37.09 -6.10 19.44
C GLU A 35 35.58 -6.35 19.31
N ILE A 36 35.19 -7.38 18.54
CA ILE A 36 33.78 -7.76 18.35
C ILE A 36 33.11 -8.14 19.68
N LEU A 37 33.79 -8.91 20.53
CA LEU A 37 33.26 -9.30 21.83
C LEU A 37 33.05 -8.09 22.75
N ILE A 38 34.00 -7.15 22.75
CA ILE A 38 33.89 -5.90 23.52
C ILE A 38 32.75 -5.04 22.97
N ASP A 39 32.68 -4.84 21.66
CA ASP A 39 31.64 -4.04 21.00
C ASP A 39 30.24 -4.63 21.25
N THR A 40 30.09 -5.96 21.18
CA THR A 40 28.83 -6.64 21.48
C THR A 40 28.41 -6.41 22.93
N ALA A 41 29.34 -6.50 23.89
CA ALA A 41 29.06 -6.27 25.31
C ALA A 41 28.64 -4.82 25.57
N VAL A 42 29.31 -3.84 24.96
CA VAL A 42 28.97 -2.41 25.08
C VAL A 42 27.62 -2.11 24.44
N LYS A 43 27.39 -2.55 23.20
CA LYS A 43 26.12 -2.33 22.47
C LYS A 43 24.92 -2.91 23.20
N THR A 44 25.07 -4.08 23.85
CA THR A 44 23.98 -4.72 24.59
C THR A 44 23.48 -3.84 25.74
N ALA A 45 24.39 -3.19 26.48
CA ALA A 45 24.00 -2.30 27.58
C ALA A 45 23.35 -1.02 27.07
N GLU A 46 23.88 -0.45 25.98
CA GLU A 46 23.34 0.78 25.37
C GLU A 46 21.95 0.56 24.78
N THR A 47 21.75 -0.48 23.95
CA THR A 47 20.46 -0.74 23.30
C THR A 47 19.35 -1.00 24.33
N GLY A 48 19.62 -1.75 25.39
CA GLY A 48 18.64 -1.97 26.46
C GLY A 48 18.25 -0.68 27.20
N TYR A 49 19.22 0.21 27.44
CA TYR A 49 18.96 1.51 28.05
C TYR A 49 18.15 2.43 27.13
N PHE A 50 18.50 2.49 25.84
CA PHE A 50 17.75 3.23 24.83
C PHE A 50 16.31 2.74 24.73
N GLN A 51 16.11 1.42 24.67
CA GLN A 51 14.78 0.81 24.60
C GLN A 51 13.92 1.18 25.81
N ARG A 52 14.47 1.10 27.01
CA ARG A 52 13.78 1.50 28.25
C ARG A 52 13.35 2.97 28.21
N ARG A 53 14.22 3.85 27.71
CA ARG A 53 13.92 5.29 27.61
C ARG A 53 12.81 5.57 26.60
N LEU A 54 12.82 4.90 25.44
CA LEU A 54 11.78 5.03 24.43
C LEU A 54 10.42 4.57 24.96
N VAL A 55 10.37 3.38 25.58
CA VAL A 55 9.13 2.86 26.17
C VAL A 55 8.60 3.81 27.24
N LYS A 56 9.45 4.28 28.15
CA LYS A 56 9.01 5.19 29.23
C LYS A 56 8.54 6.55 28.72
N ALA A 57 9.09 7.04 27.61
CA ALA A 57 8.65 8.29 27.00
C ALA A 57 7.26 8.15 26.32
N MET A 58 6.97 6.99 25.74
CA MET A 58 5.79 6.78 24.90
C MET A 58 4.70 5.91 25.53
N GLU A 59 4.89 5.35 26.72
CA GLU A 59 3.94 4.41 27.36
C GLU A 59 2.54 4.97 27.59
N SER A 60 2.39 6.30 27.66
CA SER A 60 1.10 6.96 27.88
C SER A 60 0.32 7.27 26.60
N VAL A 61 0.91 7.01 25.42
CA VAL A 61 0.31 7.36 24.14
C VAL A 61 -0.62 6.25 23.66
N MET A 62 -1.89 6.60 23.45
CA MET A 62 -2.95 5.67 23.05
C MET A 62 -3.89 6.29 22.02
N VAL A 63 -4.59 5.43 21.28
CA VAL A 63 -5.67 5.83 20.37
C VAL A 63 -6.97 5.98 21.17
N HIS A 64 -7.64 7.12 21.02
CA HIS A 64 -8.94 7.37 21.63
C HIS A 64 -10.10 6.94 20.70
N TYR A 65 -11.31 6.83 21.27
CA TYR A 65 -12.53 6.45 20.54
C TYR A 65 -12.91 7.41 19.40
N ASP A 66 -12.40 8.64 19.43
CA ASP A 66 -12.58 9.62 18.35
C ASP A 66 -11.55 9.45 17.21
N GLY A 67 -10.68 8.43 17.29
CA GLY A 67 -9.60 8.12 16.35
C GLY A 67 -8.35 8.98 16.51
N THR A 68 -8.32 9.89 17.49
CA THR A 68 -7.15 10.75 17.74
C THR A 68 -6.13 10.05 18.63
N VAL A 69 -4.86 10.38 18.46
CA VAL A 69 -3.77 9.87 19.29
C VAL A 69 -3.43 10.91 20.34
N ARG A 70 -3.55 10.57 21.62
CA ARG A 70 -3.27 11.49 22.73
C ARG A 70 -2.42 10.82 23.80
N ASN A 71 -1.80 11.64 24.63
CA ASN A 71 -1.11 11.18 25.84
C ASN A 71 -2.04 11.15 27.06
N SER A 72 -1.52 10.73 28.21
CA SER A 72 -2.28 10.69 29.48
C SER A 72 -2.76 12.06 29.97
N ALA A 73 -2.11 13.16 29.57
CA ALA A 73 -2.52 14.52 29.88
C ALA A 73 -3.64 15.04 28.95
N GLY A 74 -4.03 14.27 27.93
CA GLY A 74 -5.01 14.66 26.93
C GLY A 74 -4.46 15.58 25.83
N HIS A 75 -3.14 15.78 25.76
CA HIS A 75 -2.52 16.50 24.66
C HIS A 75 -2.59 15.67 23.38
N LEU A 76 -3.06 16.30 22.30
CA LEU A 76 -3.14 15.73 20.97
C LEU A 76 -1.73 15.58 20.37
N ILE A 77 -1.39 14.37 19.94
CA ILE A 77 -0.12 14.06 19.25
C ILE A 77 -0.36 13.94 17.75
N GLN A 78 -1.38 13.16 17.34
CA GLN A 78 -1.80 13.00 15.94
C GLN A 78 -3.31 13.06 15.83
N LEU A 79 -3.81 13.67 14.74
CA LEU A 79 -5.24 13.68 14.43
C LEU A 79 -5.77 12.29 14.10
N ARG A 80 -4.96 11.49 13.39
CA ARG A 80 -5.22 10.08 13.06
C ARG A 80 -3.92 9.30 13.20
N TYR A 81 -4.02 8.10 13.74
CA TYR A 81 -2.89 7.18 13.86
C TYR A 81 -2.29 6.90 12.48
N GLY A 82 -0.98 7.07 12.32
CA GLY A 82 -0.32 6.82 11.02
C GLY A 82 -0.74 7.76 9.88
N GLU A 83 -1.42 8.87 10.19
CA GLU A 83 -2.01 9.82 9.22
C GLU A 83 -3.12 9.26 8.32
N ASP A 84 -3.35 7.95 8.35
CA ASP A 84 -4.41 7.26 7.62
C ASP A 84 -5.45 6.60 8.54
N GLY A 85 -5.19 6.43 9.83
CA GLY A 85 -6.10 5.76 10.77
C GLY A 85 -6.16 4.24 10.62
N LEU A 86 -5.16 3.63 9.97
CA LEU A 86 -5.13 2.21 9.68
C LEU A 86 -4.12 1.47 10.58
N CYS A 87 -4.38 0.19 10.82
CA CYS A 87 -3.51 -0.68 11.60
C CYS A 87 -2.35 -1.23 10.74
N GLY A 88 -1.14 -1.23 11.29
CA GLY A 88 0.07 -1.70 10.61
C GLY A 88 0.09 -3.20 10.30
N GLU A 89 -0.74 -4.01 10.95
CA GLU A 89 -0.80 -5.46 10.73
C GLU A 89 -1.50 -5.83 9.42
N MET A 90 -2.40 -4.97 8.95
CA MET A 90 -3.30 -5.25 7.82
C MET A 90 -2.85 -4.57 6.51
N VAL A 91 -1.75 -3.83 6.53
CA VAL A 91 -1.17 -3.17 5.35
C VAL A 91 -0.18 -4.08 4.64
N GLU A 92 -0.18 -4.02 3.31
CA GLU A 92 0.74 -4.80 2.47
C GLU A 92 1.42 -3.89 1.42
N PHE A 93 2.58 -4.32 0.94
CA PHE A 93 3.24 -3.66 -0.19
C PHE A 93 2.42 -3.84 -1.47
N GLN A 94 1.98 -2.71 -2.04
CA GLN A 94 1.24 -2.65 -3.29
C GLN A 94 1.91 -1.68 -4.26
N THR A 95 1.62 -1.83 -5.55
CA THR A 95 2.15 -0.96 -6.60
C THR A 95 1.06 -0.08 -7.18
N LEU A 96 1.29 1.23 -7.20
CA LEU A 96 0.43 2.19 -7.88
C LEU A 96 0.71 2.13 -9.40
N PRO A 97 -0.26 1.71 -10.22
CA PRO A 97 -0.03 1.51 -11.66
C PRO A 97 0.06 2.83 -12.44
N THR A 98 -0.37 3.95 -11.87
CA THR A 98 -0.53 5.26 -12.54
C THR A 98 0.75 6.10 -12.59
N VAL A 99 1.62 6.00 -11.60
CA VAL A 99 2.75 6.93 -11.36
C VAL A 99 3.82 6.85 -12.46
N LYS A 100 4.31 5.63 -12.73
CA LYS A 100 5.48 5.38 -13.61
C LYS A 100 5.19 5.41 -15.10
N LEU A 101 3.93 5.26 -15.51
CA LEU A 101 3.59 5.13 -16.94
C LEU A 101 3.86 6.44 -17.70
N SER A 102 4.25 6.32 -18.97
CA SER A 102 4.26 7.45 -19.91
C SER A 102 2.83 7.91 -20.22
N ASN A 103 2.65 9.16 -20.67
CA ASN A 103 1.30 9.68 -20.95
C ASN A 103 0.54 8.84 -21.99
N LYS A 104 1.25 8.40 -23.05
CA LYS A 104 0.66 7.52 -24.07
C LYS A 104 0.29 6.14 -23.52
N ASN A 105 1.14 5.53 -22.69
CA ASN A 105 0.84 4.23 -22.10
C ASN A 105 -0.26 4.31 -21.04
N PHE A 106 -0.36 5.44 -20.35
CA PHE A 106 -1.43 5.72 -19.40
C PHE A 106 -2.78 5.82 -20.11
N GLU A 107 -2.86 6.60 -21.20
CA GLU A 107 -4.05 6.68 -22.04
C GLU A 107 -4.44 5.32 -22.61
N ASN A 108 -3.48 4.60 -23.19
CA ASN A 108 -3.73 3.26 -23.72
C ASN A 108 -4.21 2.25 -22.68
N LYS A 109 -3.87 2.42 -21.39
CA LYS A 109 -4.24 1.48 -20.33
C LYS A 109 -5.57 1.82 -19.66
N PHE A 110 -5.86 3.10 -19.45
CA PHE A 110 -6.99 3.53 -18.63
C PHE A 110 -8.12 4.20 -19.41
N ARG A 111 -7.83 4.84 -20.56
CA ARG A 111 -8.88 5.46 -21.38
C ARG A 111 -9.74 4.38 -22.04
N PHE A 112 -11.04 4.43 -21.81
CA PHE A 112 -12.00 3.49 -22.39
C PHE A 112 -12.65 4.09 -23.65
N ASP A 113 -12.27 3.57 -24.82
CA ASP A 113 -12.82 4.04 -26.09
C ASP A 113 -14.11 3.28 -26.43
N ALA A 114 -15.26 3.92 -26.17
CA ALA A 114 -16.57 3.38 -26.53
C ALA A 114 -16.79 3.28 -28.05
N SER A 115 -16.00 3.96 -28.87
CA SER A 115 -16.10 3.93 -30.34
C SER A 115 -15.53 2.65 -30.97
N ASN A 116 -14.72 1.87 -30.24
CA ASN A 116 -14.08 0.68 -30.80
C ASN A 116 -14.99 -0.55 -30.73
N GLU A 117 -15.85 -0.71 -31.73
CA GLU A 117 -16.79 -1.84 -31.80
C GLU A 117 -16.13 -3.22 -31.73
N LYS A 118 -14.92 -3.38 -32.28
CA LYS A 118 -14.22 -4.68 -32.28
C LYS A 118 -13.82 -5.09 -30.87
N TYR A 119 -13.39 -4.14 -30.07
CA TYR A 119 -13.05 -4.36 -28.67
C TYR A 119 -14.32 -4.64 -27.85
N LEU A 120 -15.37 -3.84 -28.02
CA LEU A 120 -16.64 -4.03 -27.32
C LEU A 120 -17.27 -5.41 -27.58
N LYS A 121 -17.33 -5.85 -28.84
CA LYS A 121 -17.85 -7.18 -29.23
C LYS A 121 -17.04 -8.36 -28.67
N ARG A 122 -15.76 -8.13 -28.34
CA ARG A 122 -14.90 -9.15 -27.70
C ARG A 122 -15.10 -9.18 -26.19
N VAL A 123 -15.44 -8.05 -25.59
CA VAL A 123 -15.44 -7.89 -24.13
C VAL A 123 -16.82 -8.08 -23.53
N PHE A 124 -17.85 -7.50 -24.13
CA PHE A 124 -19.18 -7.40 -23.57
C PHE A 124 -20.22 -8.23 -24.33
N ASN A 125 -21.30 -8.54 -23.64
CA ASN A 125 -22.49 -9.10 -24.27
C ASN A 125 -23.21 -8.09 -25.16
N LYS A 126 -24.03 -8.60 -26.08
CA LYS A 126 -24.80 -7.78 -27.03
C LYS A 126 -25.74 -6.80 -26.32
N ASP A 127 -26.31 -7.20 -25.19
CA ASP A 127 -27.25 -6.35 -24.42
C ASP A 127 -26.54 -5.15 -23.79
N VAL A 128 -25.33 -5.36 -23.25
CA VAL A 128 -24.50 -4.29 -22.68
C VAL A 128 -24.02 -3.35 -23.78
N ILE A 129 -23.65 -3.88 -24.95
CA ILE A 129 -23.22 -3.05 -26.10
C ILE A 129 -24.36 -2.14 -26.57
N LYS A 130 -25.58 -2.68 -26.66
CA LYS A 130 -26.77 -1.92 -27.01
C LYS A 130 -27.01 -0.79 -26.01
N HIS A 131 -26.91 -1.08 -24.71
CA HIS A 131 -27.06 -0.07 -23.66
C HIS A 131 -25.99 1.04 -23.74
N ILE A 132 -24.73 0.70 -24.04
CA ILE A 132 -23.65 1.69 -24.22
C ILE A 132 -23.91 2.60 -25.42
N MET A 133 -24.45 2.05 -26.53
CA MET A 133 -24.74 2.81 -27.75
C MET A 133 -25.99 3.68 -27.63
N GLU A 134 -27.00 3.23 -26.88
CA GLU A 134 -28.27 3.95 -26.68
C GLU A 134 -28.16 5.04 -25.62
N SER A 135 -27.31 4.83 -24.60
CA SER A 135 -27.21 5.74 -23.45
C SER A 135 -26.07 6.74 -23.63
N GLY A 136 -26.40 7.98 -24.00
CA GLY A 136 -25.43 9.10 -24.02
C GLY A 136 -24.79 9.37 -22.66
N ASP A 137 -25.50 9.07 -21.56
CA ASP A 137 -25.03 9.24 -20.18
C ASP A 137 -23.82 8.35 -19.83
N VAL A 138 -23.68 7.19 -20.49
CA VAL A 138 -22.54 6.29 -20.23
C VAL A 138 -21.25 6.94 -20.72
N ILE A 139 -21.29 7.64 -21.86
CA ILE A 139 -20.12 8.29 -22.43
C ILE A 139 -19.67 9.46 -21.55
N SER A 140 -20.60 10.27 -21.03
CA SER A 140 -20.26 11.38 -20.15
C SER A 140 -19.67 10.90 -18.82
N GLU A 141 -20.20 9.81 -18.23
CA GLU A 141 -19.67 9.23 -17.01
C GLU A 141 -18.28 8.60 -17.19
N LEU A 142 -18.00 7.99 -18.35
CA LEU A 142 -16.68 7.48 -18.71
C LEU A 142 -15.64 8.59 -18.88
N GLU A 143 -16.02 9.71 -19.50
CA GLU A 143 -15.13 10.86 -19.62
C GLU A 143 -14.84 11.47 -18.23
N ARG A 144 -15.85 11.54 -17.35
CA ARG A 144 -15.65 11.98 -15.96
C ARG A 144 -14.72 11.06 -15.17
N GLU A 145 -14.81 9.75 -15.37
CA GLU A 145 -13.87 8.78 -14.78
C GLU A 145 -12.44 9.05 -15.26
N TRP A 146 -12.26 9.29 -16.57
CA TRP A 146 -10.97 9.58 -17.17
C TRP A 146 -10.36 10.88 -16.63
N GLU A 147 -11.13 11.96 -16.54
CA GLU A 147 -10.68 13.23 -15.94
C GLU A 147 -10.25 13.04 -14.48
N GLN A 148 -10.99 12.24 -13.70
CA GLN A 148 -10.62 11.95 -12.32
C GLN A 148 -9.29 11.20 -12.22
N LEU A 149 -9.07 10.18 -13.06
CA LEU A 149 -7.81 9.42 -13.10
C LEU A 149 -6.62 10.30 -13.53
N GLN A 150 -6.85 11.29 -14.39
CA GLN A 150 -5.82 12.27 -14.74
C GLN A 150 -5.45 13.15 -13.55
N LYS A 151 -6.44 13.71 -12.84
CA LYS A 151 -6.22 14.50 -11.62
C LYS A 151 -5.49 13.70 -10.55
N ASP A 152 -5.96 12.49 -10.27
CA ASP A 152 -5.34 11.58 -9.29
C ASP A 152 -3.86 11.30 -9.64
N ARG A 153 -3.55 11.16 -10.93
CA ARG A 153 -2.16 10.95 -11.39
C ARG A 153 -1.28 12.19 -11.20
N GLU A 154 -1.80 13.38 -11.44
CA GLU A 154 -1.08 14.63 -11.19
C GLU A 154 -0.79 14.80 -9.70
N THR A 155 -1.79 14.60 -8.85
CA THR A 155 -1.65 14.63 -7.40
C THR A 155 -0.63 13.59 -6.91
N LEU A 156 -0.70 12.34 -7.39
CA LEU A 156 0.26 11.30 -7.02
C LEU A 156 1.70 11.62 -7.45
N ARG A 157 1.91 12.31 -8.57
CA ARG A 157 3.24 12.74 -9.00
C ARG A 157 3.78 13.91 -8.19
N GLN A 158 2.89 14.76 -7.67
CA GLN A 158 3.27 15.80 -6.72
C GLN A 158 3.66 15.17 -5.36
N ILE A 159 2.93 14.15 -4.90
CA ILE A 159 3.21 13.44 -3.65
C ILE A 159 4.50 12.60 -3.76
N PHE A 160 4.72 11.90 -4.88
CA PHE A 160 5.88 11.04 -5.12
C PHE A 160 6.81 11.59 -6.21
N PRO A 161 7.60 12.65 -5.93
CA PRO A 161 8.48 13.26 -6.92
C PRO A 161 9.61 12.33 -7.37
N SER A 162 10.00 11.37 -6.54
CA SER A 162 11.00 10.33 -6.86
C SER A 162 10.50 9.29 -7.87
N GLY A 163 9.18 9.25 -8.14
CA GLY A 163 8.58 8.23 -9.00
C GLY A 163 8.50 6.84 -8.36
N GLU A 164 8.66 6.75 -7.03
CA GLU A 164 8.40 5.52 -6.30
C GLU A 164 6.93 5.12 -6.42
N SER A 165 6.72 3.88 -6.86
CA SER A 165 5.38 3.35 -7.11
C SER A 165 4.97 2.31 -6.07
N LYS A 166 5.86 1.93 -5.16
CA LYS A 166 5.58 0.96 -4.11
C LYS A 166 5.08 1.71 -2.90
N VAL A 167 3.89 1.36 -2.43
CA VAL A 167 3.23 1.98 -1.27
C VAL A 167 2.75 0.88 -0.33
N LEU A 168 2.61 1.20 0.95
CA LEU A 168 1.93 0.33 1.90
C LEU A 168 0.48 0.76 1.99
N LEU A 169 -0.44 -0.13 1.61
CA LEU A 169 -1.88 0.13 1.66
C LEU A 169 -2.61 -1.15 2.10
N PRO A 170 -3.76 -1.02 2.79
CA PRO A 170 -4.57 -2.17 3.14
C PRO A 170 -5.18 -2.79 1.90
N CYS A 171 -5.70 -4.02 2.03
CA CYS A 171 -6.44 -4.73 0.99
C CYS A 171 -5.64 -4.91 -0.31
N ASN A 172 -4.93 -6.02 -0.45
CA ASN A 172 -4.21 -6.34 -1.68
C ASN A 172 -5.16 -6.65 -2.85
N LEU A 173 -5.47 -5.61 -3.64
CA LEU A 173 -6.51 -5.68 -4.67
C LEU A 173 -6.20 -6.72 -5.74
N GLN A 174 -4.93 -6.91 -6.10
CA GLN A 174 -4.52 -7.91 -7.09
C GLN A 174 -4.79 -9.33 -6.60
N ARG A 175 -4.49 -9.62 -5.34
CA ARG A 175 -4.79 -10.92 -4.72
C ARG A 175 -6.29 -11.15 -4.60
N MET A 176 -7.05 -10.12 -4.25
CA MET A 176 -8.51 -10.21 -4.15
C MET A 176 -9.15 -10.50 -5.51
N ILE A 177 -8.75 -9.81 -6.58
CA ILE A 177 -9.20 -10.08 -7.94
C ILE A 177 -8.86 -11.51 -8.35
N TRP A 178 -7.67 -12.00 -8.01
CA TRP A 178 -7.29 -13.39 -8.27
C TRP A 178 -8.16 -14.40 -7.51
N ASN A 179 -8.49 -14.13 -6.25
CA ASN A 179 -9.40 -14.97 -5.46
C ASN A 179 -10.80 -15.03 -6.09
N VAL A 180 -11.33 -13.89 -6.54
CA VAL A 180 -12.62 -13.81 -7.24
C VAL A 180 -12.63 -14.70 -8.47
N HIS A 181 -11.59 -14.66 -9.28
CA HIS A 181 -11.45 -15.55 -10.44
C HIS A 181 -11.53 -17.04 -10.08
N LYS A 182 -11.00 -17.42 -8.91
CA LYS A 182 -11.01 -18.81 -8.43
C LYS A 182 -12.37 -19.22 -7.89
N ILE A 183 -13.03 -18.35 -7.13
CA ILE A 183 -14.33 -18.62 -6.51
C ILE A 183 -15.43 -18.76 -7.58
N PHE A 184 -15.47 -17.83 -8.53
CA PHE A 184 -16.52 -17.78 -9.56
C PHE A 184 -16.15 -18.52 -10.85
N HIS A 185 -15.00 -19.20 -10.88
CA HIS A 185 -14.51 -19.95 -12.05
C HIS A 185 -14.56 -19.16 -13.38
N ILE A 186 -14.11 -17.90 -13.32
CA ILE A 186 -14.28 -16.94 -14.43
C ILE A 186 -13.41 -17.31 -15.63
N ASN A 187 -14.05 -17.45 -16.79
CA ASN A 187 -13.38 -17.70 -18.06
C ASN A 187 -12.95 -16.39 -18.74
N LYS A 188 -11.63 -16.15 -18.83
CA LYS A 188 -11.06 -14.94 -19.47
C LYS A 188 -11.41 -14.77 -20.96
N ARG A 189 -11.90 -15.83 -21.61
CA ARG A 189 -12.29 -15.81 -23.03
C ARG A 189 -13.78 -15.49 -23.24
N ALA A 190 -14.60 -15.62 -22.18
CA ALA A 190 -16.01 -15.34 -22.27
C ALA A 190 -16.26 -13.81 -22.26
N PRO A 191 -17.32 -13.34 -22.92
CA PRO A 191 -17.79 -11.98 -22.75
C PRO A 191 -18.37 -11.79 -21.34
N THR A 192 -18.38 -10.55 -20.87
CA THR A 192 -18.90 -10.15 -19.55
C THR A 192 -20.24 -9.45 -19.64
N ASP A 193 -21.05 -9.67 -18.61
CA ASP A 193 -22.38 -9.09 -18.44
C ASP A 193 -22.33 -7.75 -17.70
N LEU A 194 -21.17 -7.39 -17.15
CA LEU A 194 -20.99 -6.21 -16.31
C LEU A 194 -21.07 -4.92 -17.13
N SER A 195 -22.03 -4.06 -16.78
CA SER A 195 -22.17 -2.73 -17.39
C SER A 195 -21.12 -1.76 -16.86
N PRO A 196 -20.45 -0.96 -17.72
CA PRO A 196 -19.54 0.11 -17.30
C PRO A 196 -20.12 1.07 -16.26
N LEU A 197 -21.41 1.42 -16.42
CA LEU A 197 -22.09 2.31 -15.49
C LEU A 197 -22.14 1.73 -14.08
N ARG A 198 -22.38 0.42 -13.96
CA ARG A 198 -22.41 -0.27 -12.67
C ARG A 198 -21.03 -0.32 -12.03
N VAL A 199 -19.95 -0.42 -12.81
CA VAL A 199 -18.57 -0.34 -12.29
C VAL A 199 -18.31 1.02 -11.67
N ILE A 200 -18.61 2.10 -12.41
CA ILE A 200 -18.40 3.47 -11.94
C ILE A 200 -19.23 3.76 -10.67
N GLN A 201 -20.51 3.35 -10.66
CA GLN A 201 -21.37 3.51 -9.50
C GLN A 201 -20.87 2.70 -8.31
N GLY A 202 -20.54 1.42 -8.50
CA GLY A 202 -20.06 0.54 -7.44
C GLY A 202 -18.75 1.02 -6.81
N VAL A 203 -17.81 1.54 -7.62
CA VAL A 203 -16.58 2.14 -7.09
C VAL A 203 -16.89 3.40 -6.28
N ARG A 204 -17.79 4.27 -6.74
CA ARG A 204 -18.17 5.47 -5.98
C ARG A 204 -18.87 5.14 -4.67
N GLU A 205 -19.80 4.19 -4.69
CA GLU A 205 -20.48 3.67 -3.49
C GLU A 205 -19.45 3.09 -2.50
N LEU A 206 -18.49 2.29 -2.97
CA LEU A 206 -17.40 1.76 -2.14
C LEU A 206 -16.60 2.89 -1.47
N LEU A 207 -16.15 3.87 -2.26
CA LEU A 207 -15.33 4.97 -1.72
C LEU A 207 -16.10 5.85 -0.74
N GLN A 208 -17.41 6.02 -0.91
CA GLN A 208 -18.25 6.74 0.05
C GLN A 208 -18.38 6.00 1.39
N LYS A 209 -18.34 4.67 1.37
CA LYS A 209 -18.38 3.84 2.59
C LYS A 209 -17.02 3.73 3.30
N CYS A 210 -15.92 4.02 2.61
CA CYS A 210 -14.59 4.09 3.19
C CYS A 210 -14.43 5.37 4.04
N VAL A 211 -15.01 5.35 5.24
CA VAL A 211 -14.96 6.47 6.19
C VAL A 211 -13.99 6.15 7.34
N ILE A 212 -13.06 7.07 7.57
CA ILE A 212 -12.08 7.08 8.66
C ILE A 212 -12.37 8.23 9.64
N VAL A 213 -12.77 9.38 9.11
CA VAL A 213 -13.20 10.53 9.92
C VAL A 213 -14.71 10.61 9.88
N ALA A 214 -15.36 10.24 10.99
CA ALA A 214 -16.79 10.41 11.14
C ALA A 214 -17.17 11.90 11.25
N GLY A 215 -18.18 12.33 10.49
CA GLY A 215 -18.74 13.67 10.55
C GLY A 215 -19.27 14.15 9.21
N SER A 216 -20.33 14.95 9.24
CA SER A 216 -20.95 15.57 8.06
C SER A 216 -20.44 16.98 7.76
N ASP A 217 -19.61 17.53 8.65
CA ASP A 217 -19.10 18.89 8.52
C ASP A 217 -18.08 18.98 7.38
N CYS A 218 -18.00 20.15 6.73
CA CYS A 218 -17.07 20.40 5.62
C CYS A 218 -15.62 20.02 5.96
N LEU A 219 -15.19 20.30 7.20
CA LEU A 219 -13.86 19.95 7.68
C LEU A 219 -13.66 18.43 7.80
N SER A 220 -14.66 17.70 8.31
CA SER A 220 -14.59 16.25 8.47
C SER A 220 -14.57 15.53 7.13
N VAL A 221 -15.34 16.00 6.15
CA VAL A 221 -15.33 15.47 4.78
C VAL A 221 -13.96 15.65 4.15
N LEU A 222 -13.40 16.86 4.24
CA LEU A 222 -12.06 17.14 3.71
C LEU A 222 -10.97 16.31 4.42
N ALA A 223 -11.07 16.16 5.74
CA ALA A 223 -10.15 15.32 6.50
C ALA A 223 -10.22 13.85 6.08
N ASN A 224 -11.43 13.33 5.82
CA ASN A 224 -11.62 11.97 5.33
C ASN A 224 -11.06 11.78 3.92
N GLU A 225 -11.30 12.74 3.02
CA GLU A 225 -10.74 12.74 1.66
C GLU A 225 -9.21 12.69 1.68
N ASN A 226 -8.58 13.48 2.56
CA ASN A 226 -7.13 13.50 2.71
C ASN A 226 -6.59 12.17 3.26
N ALA A 227 -7.20 11.64 4.33
CA ALA A 227 -6.77 10.38 4.96
C ALA A 227 -6.90 9.18 4.01
N THR A 228 -7.92 9.18 3.15
CA THR A 228 -8.19 8.07 2.22
C THR A 228 -7.61 8.30 0.82
N LEU A 229 -7.00 9.45 0.52
CA LEU A 229 -6.60 9.86 -0.83
C LEU A 229 -5.80 8.79 -1.57
N LEU A 230 -4.74 8.26 -0.95
CA LEU A 230 -3.88 7.23 -1.55
C LEU A 230 -4.65 5.93 -1.83
N PHE A 231 -5.50 5.51 -0.91
CA PHE A 231 -6.34 4.33 -1.07
C PHE A 231 -7.38 4.52 -2.17
N GLN A 232 -8.04 5.69 -2.22
CA GLN A 232 -8.98 6.04 -3.29
C GLN A 232 -8.31 5.99 -4.67
N CYS A 233 -7.12 6.57 -4.81
CA CYS A 233 -6.34 6.52 -6.05
C CYS A 233 -5.96 5.08 -6.45
N LEU A 234 -5.59 4.22 -5.49
CA LEU A 234 -5.30 2.82 -5.75
C LEU A 234 -6.55 2.07 -6.24
N VAL A 235 -7.69 2.24 -5.56
CA VAL A 235 -8.96 1.59 -5.90
C VAL A 235 -9.44 2.04 -7.27
N ARG A 236 -9.49 3.35 -7.55
CA ARG A 236 -9.91 3.89 -8.86
C ARG A 236 -9.01 3.42 -10.00
N SER A 237 -7.70 3.41 -9.79
CA SER A 237 -6.78 2.95 -10.83
C SER A 237 -6.92 1.45 -11.09
N THR A 238 -7.04 0.64 -10.04
CA THR A 238 -7.14 -0.83 -10.19
C THR A 238 -8.51 -1.28 -10.70
N LEU A 239 -9.59 -0.66 -10.23
CA LEU A 239 -10.98 -0.97 -10.59
C LEU A 239 -11.56 -0.01 -11.65
N SER A 240 -10.70 0.64 -12.44
CA SER A 240 -11.16 1.43 -13.58
C SER A 240 -11.97 0.58 -14.56
N THR A 241 -12.96 1.18 -15.23
CA THR A 241 -13.84 0.46 -16.18
C THR A 241 -13.05 -0.41 -17.16
N LYS A 242 -11.96 0.12 -17.71
CA LYS A 242 -11.08 -0.60 -18.63
C LYS A 242 -10.31 -1.75 -17.98
N SER A 243 -9.82 -1.58 -16.75
CA SER A 243 -9.10 -2.65 -16.05
C SER A 243 -10.06 -3.77 -15.64
N VAL A 244 -11.26 -3.44 -15.16
CA VAL A 244 -12.30 -4.41 -14.81
C VAL A 244 -12.75 -5.22 -16.03
N SER A 245 -12.85 -4.57 -17.19
CA SER A 245 -13.20 -5.24 -18.44
C SER A 245 -12.07 -6.15 -18.95
N GLU A 246 -10.81 -5.86 -18.63
CA GLU A 246 -9.67 -6.78 -18.83
C GLU A 246 -9.70 -7.98 -17.89
N PHE A 247 -10.14 -7.80 -16.64
CA PHE A 247 -10.32 -8.88 -15.67
C PHE A 247 -11.52 -9.78 -15.97
N ARG A 248 -12.44 -9.37 -16.84
CA ARG A 248 -13.59 -10.19 -17.25
C ARG A 248 -14.50 -10.59 -16.08
N LEU A 249 -14.73 -9.68 -15.14
CA LEU A 249 -15.61 -9.94 -14.00
C LEU A 249 -17.09 -9.96 -14.42
N SER A 250 -17.86 -10.89 -13.85
CA SER A 250 -19.32 -10.86 -13.92
C SER A 250 -19.89 -9.84 -12.93
N MET A 251 -21.18 -9.52 -13.04
CA MET A 251 -21.86 -8.61 -12.12
C MET A 251 -21.81 -9.11 -10.67
N GLU A 252 -22.15 -10.38 -10.45
CA GLU A 252 -22.09 -11.01 -9.11
C GLU A 252 -20.68 -11.02 -8.52
N ALA A 253 -19.68 -11.34 -9.34
CA ALA A 253 -18.27 -11.36 -8.92
C ALA A 253 -17.77 -9.96 -8.54
N PHE A 254 -18.22 -8.93 -9.26
CA PHE A 254 -17.87 -7.54 -8.97
C PHE A 254 -18.53 -7.03 -7.68
N GLU A 255 -19.81 -7.33 -7.46
CA GLU A 255 -20.50 -6.95 -6.21
C GLU A 255 -19.90 -7.65 -4.99
N TRP A 256 -19.54 -8.94 -5.13
CA TRP A 256 -18.80 -9.65 -4.10
C TRP A 256 -17.43 -9.01 -3.82
N LEU A 257 -16.69 -8.62 -4.86
CA LEU A 257 -15.39 -7.97 -4.72
C LEU A 257 -15.50 -6.64 -3.95
N ILE A 258 -16.50 -5.81 -4.27
CA ILE A 258 -16.74 -4.55 -3.56
C ILE A 258 -17.03 -4.81 -2.08
N GLY A 259 -17.92 -5.76 -1.77
CA GLY A 259 -18.27 -6.09 -0.39
C GLY A 259 -17.09 -6.62 0.42
N GLU A 260 -16.22 -7.43 -0.18
CA GLU A 260 -15.00 -7.91 0.48
C GLU A 260 -14.00 -6.77 0.70
N ILE A 261 -13.81 -5.85 -0.26
CA ILE A 261 -12.92 -4.68 -0.07
C ILE A 261 -13.42 -3.81 1.07
N GLU A 262 -14.73 -3.55 1.12
CA GLU A 262 -15.36 -2.79 2.22
C GLU A 262 -15.10 -3.44 3.58
N THR A 263 -15.37 -4.74 3.69
CA THR A 263 -15.20 -5.50 4.93
C THR A 263 -13.74 -5.50 5.39
N ARG A 264 -12.80 -5.74 4.47
CA ARG A 264 -11.36 -5.75 4.77
C ARG A 264 -10.84 -4.37 5.15
N PHE A 265 -11.35 -3.32 4.52
CA PHE A 265 -11.00 -1.95 4.85
C PHE A 265 -11.47 -1.57 6.27
N GLN A 266 -12.70 -1.94 6.64
CA GLN A 266 -13.20 -1.74 8.00
C GLN A 266 -12.38 -2.51 9.04
N GLN A 267 -11.99 -3.75 8.74
CA GLN A 267 -11.11 -4.53 9.60
C GLN A 267 -9.70 -3.95 9.74
N ALA A 268 -9.24 -3.18 8.75
CA ALA A 268 -7.92 -2.56 8.78
C ALA A 268 -7.87 -1.26 9.61
N GLN A 269 -9.01 -0.76 10.10
CA GLN A 269 -9.01 0.43 10.96
C GLN A 269 -8.38 0.15 12.31
N VAL A 270 -7.67 1.13 12.86
CA VAL A 270 -7.06 1.02 14.18
C VAL A 270 -8.14 0.88 15.25
N ASN A 271 -7.90 -0.02 16.22
CA ASN A 271 -8.85 -0.20 17.31
C ASN A 271 -8.67 0.92 18.35
N PRO A 272 -9.77 1.56 18.80
CA PRO A 272 -9.67 2.53 19.88
C PRO A 272 -9.27 1.82 21.18
N GLY A 273 -8.43 2.47 21.98
CA GLY A 273 -7.86 1.90 23.19
C GLY A 273 -6.50 1.21 22.99
N GLU A 274 -6.01 1.12 21.76
CA GLU A 274 -4.72 0.52 21.47
C GLU A 274 -3.56 1.39 22.00
N MET A 275 -2.63 0.76 22.73
CA MET A 275 -1.46 1.40 23.35
C MET A 275 -0.33 1.58 22.33
N VAL A 276 -0.60 2.40 21.32
CA VAL A 276 0.29 2.61 20.16
C VAL A 276 1.67 3.15 20.50
N GLY A 277 1.82 3.88 21.62
CA GLY A 277 3.12 4.39 22.03
C GLY A 277 4.10 3.31 22.47
N ALA A 278 3.62 2.27 23.18
CA ALA A 278 4.45 1.13 23.56
C ALA A 278 4.82 0.28 22.34
N LEU A 279 3.87 0.11 21.40
CA LEU A 279 4.11 -0.60 20.14
C LEU A 279 5.14 0.12 19.26
N ALA A 280 5.02 1.45 19.15
CA ALA A 280 5.99 2.27 18.42
C ALA A 280 7.38 2.22 19.06
N ALA A 281 7.46 2.25 20.40
CA ALA A 281 8.72 2.13 21.12
C ALA A 281 9.42 0.78 20.88
N GLN A 282 8.66 -0.30 20.71
CA GLN A 282 9.20 -1.64 20.46
C GLN A 282 9.54 -1.90 18.99
N SER A 283 8.88 -1.20 18.07
CA SER A 283 9.09 -1.36 16.64
C SER A 283 10.29 -0.58 16.10
N LEU A 284 10.79 0.41 16.85
CA LEU A 284 11.99 1.20 16.54
C LEU A 284 13.26 0.46 16.97
#